data_AF-A0A835YZ42-F1
#
_entry.id   AF-A0A835YZ42-F1
#
_cell.length_a   1.000
_cell.length_b   1.000
_cell.length_c   1.000
_cell.angle_alpha   90.00
_cell.angle_beta   90.00
_cell.angle_gamma   90.00
#
_symmetry.space_group_name_H-M   'P 1'
#
loop_
_entity.id
_entity.type
_entity.pdbx_description
1 polymer ?
#
loop_
_entity_poly.entity_id
_entity_poly.type
_entity_poly.pdbx_seq_one_letter_code
_entity_poly.pdbx_strand_id
1 'polypeptide(L)'
;MKAMVPSLLLLPAAVAFVRHHPALPVLRPGTRTSAPLMSAAPAATDTESLGDKIERALVIRFGKDKVQRVVDCFNKSRKGEAFEMQWPDKGLQQASSYMEGLFAEPWHDAADGNMYPWAAKLEQQAGVIASELKAVMAKKGVEKQGTNIWSVAARDDALAYGPDWRTLVLQDRVWDPVNMQLFPKTAAIVQECGIPSCEVFFAKQAPRTGIKPHTDDTNFILTAHLGLDVPEGECRMTVGDETREWRNNKMLIFDTSFVHSTANDSDRPRTVLLMRFFHPEVTADERRALQFIFEVVDNPLLVSDDDPAVANANAAAAAAAAAGKSVPLPVAEAEPLNTEGMTRQERRQLEREQKKKAAKRQG
;
A
#
# COMPACT_ATOMS: atom_id res chain seq x y z
N MET A 1 36.88 -11.18 -4.26
CA MET A 1 35.75 -10.58 -5.00
C MET A 1 34.48 -11.00 -4.28
N LYS A 2 33.92 -10.12 -3.44
CA LYS A 2 32.69 -10.39 -2.67
C LYS A 2 31.49 -10.13 -3.58
N ALA A 3 30.63 -11.12 -3.74
CA ALA A 3 29.38 -10.99 -4.47
C ALA A 3 28.44 -10.03 -3.74
N MET A 4 28.00 -8.97 -4.44
CA MET A 4 26.93 -8.07 -3.99
C MET A 4 25.60 -8.82 -4.08
N VAL A 5 24.85 -8.84 -2.98
CA VAL A 5 23.44 -9.25 -2.96
C VAL A 5 22.62 -8.10 -3.55
N PRO A 6 21.77 -8.31 -4.58
CA PRO A 6 20.93 -7.25 -5.12
C PRO A 6 19.85 -6.87 -4.10
N SER A 7 19.63 -5.56 -3.91
CA SER A 7 18.58 -5.02 -3.04
C SER A 7 17.20 -5.51 -3.49
N LEU A 8 16.56 -6.35 -2.68
CA LEU A 8 15.15 -6.71 -2.85
C LEU A 8 14.27 -5.50 -2.48
N LEU A 9 13.36 -5.13 -3.39
CA LEU A 9 12.14 -4.36 -3.17
C LEU A 9 12.25 -3.22 -2.13
N LEU A 10 12.71 -2.05 -2.58
CA LEU A 10 12.44 -0.79 -1.89
C LEU A 10 11.31 -0.08 -2.63
N LEU A 11 10.07 -0.44 -2.30
CA LEU A 11 9.01 0.57 -2.29
C LEU A 11 9.42 1.58 -1.19
N PRO A 12 9.32 2.89 -1.42
CA PRO A 12 9.71 3.87 -0.41
C PRO A 12 8.74 3.75 0.76
N ALA A 13 9.09 2.92 1.74
CA ALA A 13 8.48 2.97 3.05
C ALA A 13 8.95 4.28 3.69
N ALA A 14 8.05 5.25 3.77
CA ALA A 14 8.25 6.35 4.69
C ALA A 14 8.21 5.77 6.11
N VAL A 15 9.40 5.49 6.63
CA VAL A 15 9.69 5.10 8.02
C VAL A 15 9.44 3.61 8.36
N ALA A 16 10.38 2.74 8.00
CA ALA A 16 10.49 1.42 8.63
C ALA A 16 11.02 1.56 10.07
N PHE A 17 10.23 1.17 11.07
CA PHE A 17 10.62 1.19 12.49
C PHE A 17 11.33 -0.09 12.93
N VAL A 18 12.52 0.06 13.51
CA VAL A 18 13.21 -0.98 14.27
C VAL A 18 12.47 -1.19 15.60
N ARG A 19 11.78 -2.32 15.77
CA ARG A 19 11.37 -2.79 17.10
C ARG A 19 12.59 -3.34 17.83
N HIS A 20 13.01 -2.68 18.91
CA HIS A 20 13.99 -3.27 19.84
C HIS A 20 13.35 -4.45 20.59
N HIS A 21 13.81 -5.67 20.29
CA HIS A 21 13.58 -6.83 21.16
C HIS A 21 14.66 -6.88 22.26
N PRO A 22 14.29 -7.20 23.52
CA PRO A 22 15.26 -7.41 24.58
C PRO A 22 16.09 -8.67 24.31
N ALA A 23 17.39 -8.60 24.61
CA ALA A 23 18.35 -9.67 24.39
C ALA A 23 17.98 -10.95 25.17
N LEU A 24 17.99 -12.10 24.47
CA LEU A 24 17.89 -13.42 25.09
C LEU A 24 19.24 -13.85 25.70
N PRO A 25 19.23 -14.61 26.81
CA PRO A 25 20.45 -14.96 27.54
C PRO A 25 21.26 -16.06 26.85
N VAL A 26 22.59 -15.92 26.95
CA VAL A 26 23.61 -16.86 26.48
C VAL A 26 23.59 -18.13 27.34
N LEU A 27 23.32 -19.29 26.74
CA LEU A 27 23.49 -20.61 27.36
C LEU A 27 24.91 -21.16 27.11
N ARG A 28 25.52 -21.70 28.18
CA ARG A 28 26.87 -22.31 28.20
C ARG A 28 26.87 -23.76 27.66
N PRO A 29 28.00 -24.28 27.16
CA PRO A 29 28.06 -25.58 26.50
C PRO A 29 28.18 -26.75 27.50
N GLY A 30 27.36 -27.78 27.29
CA GLY A 30 27.45 -29.09 27.94
C GLY A 30 27.84 -30.18 26.92
N THR A 31 28.65 -31.13 27.37
CA THR A 31 29.44 -32.10 26.59
C THR A 31 28.73 -33.42 26.23
N ARG A 32 29.00 -33.90 24.99
CA ARG A 32 29.06 -35.30 24.45
C ARG A 32 27.76 -36.14 24.50
N THR A 33 27.40 -36.90 23.47
CA THR A 33 28.14 -38.04 22.89
C THR A 33 27.74 -38.34 21.43
N SER A 34 28.68 -38.95 20.70
CA SER A 34 28.63 -39.33 19.28
C SER A 34 27.94 -40.66 19.02
N ALA A 35 27.15 -40.75 17.94
CA ALA A 35 26.75 -41.99 17.26
C ALA A 35 26.89 -41.81 15.73
N PRO A 36 27.17 -42.87 14.95
CA PRO A 36 27.79 -42.77 13.63
C PRO A 36 26.80 -42.36 12.52
N LEU A 37 27.26 -41.47 11.63
CA LEU A 37 26.56 -41.06 10.41
C LEU A 37 26.36 -42.25 9.47
N MET A 38 25.10 -42.65 9.26
CA MET A 38 24.68 -43.27 8.00
C MET A 38 24.54 -42.15 6.96
N SER A 39 25.27 -42.29 5.86
CA SER A 39 25.25 -41.39 4.70
C SER A 39 23.83 -41.31 4.12
N ALA A 40 23.05 -40.32 4.56
CA ALA A 40 21.87 -39.88 3.84
C ALA A 40 22.33 -39.13 2.58
N ALA A 41 21.85 -39.57 1.42
CA ALA A 41 21.95 -38.81 0.18
C ALA A 41 21.48 -37.37 0.43
N PRO A 42 22.08 -36.34 -0.21
CA PRO A 42 21.67 -34.97 0.02
C PRO A 42 20.19 -34.84 -0.37
N ALA A 43 19.35 -34.55 0.62
CA ALA A 43 18.01 -34.06 0.36
C ALA A 43 18.16 -32.84 -0.56
N ALA A 44 17.38 -32.81 -1.63
CA ALA A 44 17.34 -31.69 -2.56
C ALA A 44 17.26 -30.39 -1.76
N THR A 45 18.31 -29.59 -1.82
CA THR A 45 18.37 -28.29 -1.16
C THR A 45 17.25 -27.45 -1.75
N ASP A 46 16.33 -26.99 -0.92
CA ASP A 46 15.22 -26.15 -1.31
C ASP A 46 15.78 -24.82 -1.87
N THR A 47 15.82 -24.69 -3.20
CA THR A 47 16.50 -23.60 -3.94
C THR A 47 15.63 -22.37 -4.17
N GLU A 48 14.47 -22.30 -3.55
CA GLU A 48 13.49 -21.24 -3.81
C GLU A 48 13.88 -19.91 -3.15
N SER A 49 13.93 -18.83 -3.92
CA SER A 49 14.23 -17.50 -3.38
C SER A 49 13.04 -16.93 -2.59
N LEU A 50 13.28 -15.96 -1.69
CA LEU A 50 12.19 -15.26 -0.99
C LEU A 50 11.17 -14.65 -1.97
N GLY A 51 11.65 -14.15 -3.13
CA GLY A 51 10.77 -13.62 -4.17
C GLY A 51 9.85 -14.68 -4.76
N ASP A 52 10.37 -15.88 -5.03
CA ASP A 52 9.58 -16.98 -5.56
C ASP A 52 8.56 -17.48 -4.51
N LYS A 53 8.95 -17.50 -3.21
CA LYS A 53 8.04 -17.80 -2.09
C LYS A 53 6.89 -16.79 -1.99
N ILE A 54 7.17 -15.49 -2.15
CA ILE A 54 6.15 -14.44 -2.18
C ILE A 54 5.21 -14.61 -3.37
N GLU A 55 5.74 -14.77 -4.58
CA GLU A 55 4.94 -14.96 -5.79
C GLU A 55 3.99 -16.15 -5.66
N ARG A 56 4.50 -17.29 -5.17
CA ARG A 56 3.68 -18.48 -4.91
C ARG A 56 2.59 -18.19 -3.87
N ALA A 57 2.95 -17.57 -2.75
CA ALA A 57 2.00 -17.25 -1.69
C ALA A 57 0.90 -16.30 -2.17
N LEU A 58 1.22 -15.32 -3.02
CA LEU A 58 0.24 -14.42 -3.64
C LEU A 58 -0.79 -15.18 -4.45
N VAL A 59 -0.34 -16.07 -5.33
CA VAL A 59 -1.22 -16.88 -6.19
C VAL A 59 -2.10 -17.83 -5.36
N ILE A 60 -1.53 -18.48 -4.35
CA ILE A 60 -2.24 -19.42 -3.49
C ILE A 60 -3.30 -18.71 -2.64
N ARG A 61 -2.93 -17.59 -2.00
CA ARG A 61 -3.78 -16.91 -1.01
C ARG A 61 -4.91 -16.10 -1.65
N PHE A 62 -4.65 -15.49 -2.80
CA PHE A 62 -5.57 -14.52 -3.40
C PHE A 62 -6.16 -14.97 -4.74
N GLY A 63 -5.60 -16.03 -5.35
CA GLY A 63 -6.03 -16.57 -6.63
C GLY A 63 -5.39 -15.82 -7.81
N LYS A 64 -4.69 -16.56 -8.68
CA LYS A 64 -3.90 -16.00 -9.80
C LYS A 64 -4.64 -14.92 -10.59
N ASP A 65 -5.85 -15.24 -11.06
CA ASP A 65 -6.60 -14.37 -11.97
C ASP A 65 -7.02 -13.03 -11.32
N LYS A 66 -7.07 -12.97 -9.99
CA LYS A 66 -7.50 -11.79 -9.23
C LYS A 66 -6.36 -10.83 -8.93
N VAL A 67 -5.11 -11.33 -8.93
CA VAL A 67 -3.93 -10.56 -8.50
C VAL A 67 -2.80 -10.59 -9.51
N GLN A 68 -3.09 -10.98 -10.76
CA GLN A 68 -2.07 -11.10 -11.81
C GLN A 68 -1.30 -9.80 -12.01
N ARG A 69 -1.96 -8.63 -11.98
CA ARG A 69 -1.28 -7.32 -12.09
C ARG A 69 -0.30 -7.07 -10.95
N VAL A 70 -0.63 -7.49 -9.72
CA VAL A 70 0.24 -7.39 -8.54
C VAL A 70 1.45 -8.32 -8.70
N VAL A 71 1.22 -9.56 -9.13
CA VAL A 71 2.29 -10.54 -9.39
C VAL A 71 3.24 -10.03 -10.48
N ASP A 72 2.71 -9.49 -11.57
CA ASP A 72 3.50 -8.94 -12.67
C ASP A 72 4.31 -7.72 -12.22
N CYS A 73 3.68 -6.78 -11.50
CA CYS A 73 4.36 -5.63 -10.88
C CYS A 73 5.51 -6.06 -9.97
N PHE A 74 5.25 -7.00 -9.05
CA PHE A 74 6.26 -7.54 -8.14
C PHE A 74 7.42 -8.20 -8.89
N ASN A 75 7.11 -8.97 -9.94
CA ASN A 75 8.07 -9.66 -10.77
C ASN A 75 8.95 -8.73 -11.60
N LYS A 76 8.40 -7.63 -12.13
CA LYS A 76 9.16 -6.59 -12.83
C LYS A 76 10.08 -5.85 -11.85
N SER A 77 9.53 -5.45 -10.70
CA SER A 77 10.29 -4.74 -9.65
C SER A 77 11.49 -5.54 -9.14
N ARG A 78 11.32 -6.84 -8.84
CA ARG A 78 12.45 -7.70 -8.40
C ARG A 78 13.54 -7.90 -9.46
N LYS A 79 13.23 -7.69 -10.74
CA LYS A 79 14.20 -7.73 -11.85
C LYS A 79 14.89 -6.38 -12.07
N GLY A 80 14.49 -5.34 -11.35
CA GLY A 80 14.97 -3.97 -11.55
C GLY A 80 14.40 -3.30 -12.79
N GLU A 81 13.28 -3.80 -13.33
CA GLU A 81 12.58 -3.17 -14.44
C GLU A 81 11.78 -1.96 -13.93
N ALA A 82 12.28 -0.76 -14.16
CA ALA A 82 11.58 0.48 -13.86
C ALA A 82 10.73 0.94 -15.05
N PHE A 83 9.56 1.51 -14.75
CA PHE A 83 8.71 2.19 -15.72
C PHE A 83 9.15 3.66 -15.84
N GLU A 84 9.23 4.14 -17.07
CA GLU A 84 9.45 5.55 -17.40
C GLU A 84 8.62 5.92 -18.61
N MET A 85 7.84 7.00 -18.51
CA MET A 85 7.05 7.52 -19.63
C MET A 85 6.93 9.04 -19.55
N GLN A 86 7.32 9.70 -20.65
CA GLN A 86 7.02 11.12 -20.85
C GLN A 86 5.64 11.24 -21.50
N TRP A 87 4.68 11.77 -20.75
CA TRP A 87 3.33 12.00 -21.24
C TRP A 87 3.22 13.42 -21.82
N PRO A 88 2.65 13.60 -23.02
CA PRO A 88 2.32 14.94 -23.52
C PRO A 88 1.38 15.66 -22.54
N ASP A 89 1.72 16.90 -22.19
CA ASP A 89 0.94 17.80 -21.33
C ASP A 89 0.68 17.31 -19.89
N LYS A 90 1.38 16.24 -19.46
CA LYS A 90 1.26 15.67 -18.11
C LYS A 90 2.60 15.49 -17.39
N GLY A 91 3.72 15.62 -18.10
CA GLY A 91 5.06 15.45 -17.53
C GLY A 91 5.56 14.01 -17.47
N LEU A 92 6.70 13.84 -16.80
CA LEU A 92 7.41 12.57 -16.67
C LEU A 92 6.82 11.72 -15.54
N GLN A 93 6.47 10.47 -15.84
CA GLN A 93 6.09 9.45 -14.87
C GLN A 93 7.20 8.41 -14.75
N GLN A 94 7.66 8.13 -13.54
CA GLN A 94 8.71 7.15 -13.23
C GLN A 94 8.31 6.32 -12.01
N ALA A 95 8.44 5.00 -12.11
CA ALA A 95 8.14 4.09 -11.01
C ALA A 95 8.95 2.78 -11.09
N SER A 96 9.66 2.42 -10.01
CA SER A 96 10.32 1.11 -9.88
C SER A 96 9.34 -0.02 -9.54
N SER A 97 8.14 0.33 -9.08
CA SER A 97 7.03 -0.58 -8.77
C SER A 97 5.77 -0.13 -9.49
N TYR A 98 5.67 -0.50 -10.77
CA TYR A 98 4.58 -0.07 -11.65
C TYR A 98 3.55 -1.18 -11.91
N MET A 99 2.28 -0.88 -11.65
CA MET A 99 1.14 -1.73 -11.95
C MET A 99 0.48 -1.31 -13.27
N GLU A 100 0.38 -2.25 -14.20
CA GLU A 100 -0.19 -2.05 -15.54
C GLU A 100 -1.70 -1.79 -15.50
N GLY A 101 -2.19 -0.99 -16.45
CA GLY A 101 -3.63 -0.80 -16.68
C GLY A 101 -4.33 0.06 -15.62
N LEU A 102 -3.58 0.84 -14.84
CA LEU A 102 -4.12 1.96 -14.08
C LEU A 102 -4.09 3.22 -14.96
N PHE A 103 -5.13 4.04 -14.93
CA PHE A 103 -5.10 5.34 -15.59
C PHE A 103 -4.03 6.24 -14.95
N ALA A 104 -3.43 7.12 -15.74
CA ALA A 104 -2.32 7.97 -15.31
C ALA A 104 -2.69 9.44 -15.46
N GLU A 105 -2.95 10.11 -14.33
CA GLU A 105 -3.19 11.55 -14.25
C GLU A 105 -2.30 12.16 -13.16
N PRO A 106 -1.51 13.21 -13.44
CA PRO A 106 -0.67 13.84 -12.42
C PRO A 106 -1.54 14.46 -11.31
N TRP A 107 -2.68 15.02 -11.68
CA TRP A 107 -3.64 15.62 -10.77
C TRP A 107 -5.02 14.99 -10.93
N HIS A 108 -5.67 14.74 -9.79
CA HIS A 108 -7.04 14.22 -9.75
C HIS A 108 -7.99 15.29 -9.22
N ASP A 109 -9.23 15.28 -9.72
CA ASP A 109 -10.27 16.17 -9.23
C ASP A 109 -10.83 15.65 -7.89
N ALA A 110 -10.46 16.31 -6.79
CA ALA A 110 -10.96 15.97 -5.46
C ALA A 110 -12.48 16.17 -5.31
N ALA A 111 -13.12 16.91 -6.21
CA ALA A 111 -14.57 17.09 -6.24
C ALA A 111 -15.31 15.95 -6.97
N ASP A 112 -14.59 15.04 -7.65
CA ASP A 112 -15.20 13.84 -8.23
C ASP A 112 -15.70 12.92 -7.11
N GLY A 113 -16.96 13.08 -6.75
CA GLY A 113 -17.60 12.30 -5.70
C GLY A 113 -17.79 10.81 -6.03
N ASN A 114 -17.60 10.40 -7.29
CA ASN A 114 -17.62 8.99 -7.66
C ASN A 114 -16.25 8.35 -7.40
N MET A 115 -15.15 9.03 -7.77
CA MET A 115 -13.80 8.53 -7.53
C MET A 115 -13.35 8.73 -6.08
N TYR A 116 -13.68 9.88 -5.47
CA TYR A 116 -13.23 10.30 -4.14
C TYR A 116 -14.40 10.71 -3.24
N PRO A 117 -15.36 9.81 -2.94
CA PRO A 117 -16.55 10.11 -2.14
C PRO A 117 -16.24 10.58 -0.70
N TRP A 118 -14.99 10.38 -0.25
CA TRP A 118 -14.48 10.74 1.07
C TRP A 118 -13.91 12.16 1.13
N ALA A 119 -13.48 12.75 0.00
CA ALA A 119 -12.72 14.00 -0.02
C ALA A 119 -13.54 15.18 0.53
N ALA A 120 -14.76 15.38 0.03
CA ALA A 120 -15.65 16.45 0.50
C ALA A 120 -16.04 16.30 1.98
N LYS A 121 -16.21 15.06 2.47
CA LYS A 121 -16.50 14.79 3.88
C LYS A 121 -15.32 15.17 4.77
N LEU A 122 -14.10 14.90 4.32
CA LEU A 122 -12.88 15.25 5.03
C LEU A 122 -12.66 16.77 5.06
N GLU A 123 -12.89 17.48 3.94
CA GLU A 123 -12.83 18.95 3.90
C GLU A 123 -13.78 19.59 4.92
N GLN A 124 -15.00 19.06 5.09
CA GLN A 124 -15.97 19.54 6.08
C GLN A 124 -15.48 19.38 7.53
N GLN A 125 -14.59 18.43 7.78
CA GLN A 125 -14.01 18.16 9.11
C GLN A 125 -12.61 18.78 9.29
N ALA A 126 -12.07 19.47 8.29
CA ALA A 126 -10.73 20.02 8.30
C ALA A 126 -10.47 20.95 9.50
N GLY A 127 -11.45 21.77 9.87
CA GLY A 127 -11.35 22.65 11.04
C GLY A 127 -11.20 21.88 12.36
N VAL A 128 -11.82 20.70 12.49
CA VAL A 128 -11.69 19.83 13.68
C VAL A 128 -10.29 19.25 13.74
N ILE A 129 -9.78 18.75 12.61
CA ILE A 129 -8.44 18.18 12.47
C ILE A 129 -7.36 19.24 12.80
N ALA A 130 -7.46 20.43 12.19
CA ALA A 130 -6.53 21.53 12.44
C ALA A 130 -6.56 22.00 13.90
N SER A 131 -7.75 22.07 14.51
CA SER A 131 -7.90 22.46 15.92
C SER A 131 -7.31 21.42 16.87
N GLU A 132 -7.50 20.13 16.59
CA GLU A 132 -6.90 19.05 17.38
C GLU A 132 -5.37 19.09 17.30
N LEU A 133 -4.82 19.24 16.08
CA LEU A 133 -3.38 19.39 15.89
C LEU A 133 -2.81 20.56 16.69
N LYS A 134 -3.43 21.74 16.58
CA LYS A 134 -3.00 22.92 17.34
C LYS A 134 -3.05 22.68 18.86
N ALA A 135 -4.13 22.08 19.35
CA ALA A 135 -4.30 21.81 20.78
C ALA A 135 -3.28 20.81 21.31
N VAL A 136 -2.98 19.75 20.55
CA VAL A 136 -1.99 18.73 20.92
C VAL A 136 -0.58 19.31 20.90
N MET A 137 -0.24 20.12 19.89
CA MET A 137 1.07 20.77 19.78
C MET A 137 1.31 21.87 20.81
N ALA A 138 0.26 22.42 21.43
CA ALA A 138 0.41 23.37 22.53
C ALA A 138 0.79 22.71 23.86
N LYS A 139 0.67 21.37 23.99
CA LYS A 139 1.02 20.64 25.20
C LYS A 139 2.54 20.51 25.33
N LYS A 140 3.08 20.78 26.51
CA LYS A 140 4.53 20.60 26.78
C LYS A 140 4.91 19.12 26.77
N GLY A 141 5.96 18.79 26.04
CA GLY A 141 6.55 17.44 26.03
C GLY A 141 5.75 16.41 25.25
N VAL A 142 4.89 16.85 24.32
CA VAL A 142 4.13 15.94 23.46
C VAL A 142 5.07 15.03 22.67
N GLU A 143 6.24 15.52 22.27
CA GLU A 143 7.27 14.79 21.53
C GLU A 143 7.82 13.59 22.30
N LYS A 144 7.68 13.59 23.63
CA LYS A 144 8.06 12.46 24.50
C LYS A 144 6.90 11.48 24.77
N GLN A 145 5.68 11.88 24.43
CA GLN A 145 4.46 11.11 24.67
C GLN A 145 4.00 10.35 23.43
N GLY A 146 4.22 10.90 22.24
CA GLY A 146 3.86 10.25 20.98
C GLY A 146 5.00 9.48 20.35
N THR A 147 4.63 8.57 19.45
CA THR A 147 5.57 7.85 18.61
C THR A 147 6.05 8.78 17.48
N ASN A 148 7.33 9.15 17.47
CA ASN A 148 8.00 9.80 16.33
C ASN A 148 7.35 11.10 15.82
N ILE A 149 6.96 11.98 16.75
CA ILE A 149 6.38 13.30 16.45
C ILE A 149 7.45 14.21 15.84
N TRP A 150 7.15 14.77 14.67
CA TRP A 150 8.05 15.62 13.87
C TRP A 150 9.41 14.95 13.66
N SER A 151 9.38 13.70 13.21
CA SER A 151 10.60 12.99 12.84
C SER A 151 11.11 13.48 11.50
N VAL A 152 12.44 13.45 11.33
CA VAL A 152 13.06 13.51 10.00
C VAL A 152 12.69 12.25 9.23
N ALA A 153 12.78 12.31 7.90
CA ALA A 153 12.68 11.12 7.08
C ALA A 153 13.74 10.09 7.53
N ALA A 154 13.32 8.85 7.81
CA ALA A 154 14.15 7.87 8.52
C ALA A 154 15.10 7.06 7.63
N ARG A 155 15.05 7.22 6.30
CA ARG A 155 15.79 6.40 5.33
C ARG A 155 16.55 7.25 4.30
N ASP A 156 17.59 6.65 3.72
CA ASP A 156 18.48 7.29 2.74
C ASP A 156 17.78 7.69 1.43
N ASP A 157 16.76 6.93 1.00
CA ASP A 157 15.90 7.23 -0.16
C ASP A 157 14.97 8.43 0.09
N ALA A 158 14.53 8.59 1.33
CA ALA A 158 13.73 9.70 1.80
C ALA A 158 14.57 10.96 2.16
N LEU A 159 15.90 10.94 1.94
CA LEU A 159 16.76 12.12 2.05
C LEU A 159 16.39 13.23 1.05
N ALA A 160 15.72 12.88 -0.05
CA ALA A 160 15.21 13.85 -1.03
C ALA A 160 14.28 14.89 -0.38
N TYR A 161 13.58 14.52 0.70
CA TYR A 161 12.70 15.42 1.46
C TYR A 161 13.45 16.49 2.26
N GLY A 162 14.76 16.33 2.45
CA GLY A 162 15.63 17.28 3.14
C GLY A 162 15.44 17.34 4.66
N PRO A 163 16.35 18.01 5.38
CA PRO A 163 16.34 18.10 6.83
C PRO A 163 15.23 19.02 7.38
N ASP A 164 14.37 19.57 6.53
CA ASP A 164 13.35 20.56 6.90
C ASP A 164 11.91 20.02 6.79
N TRP A 165 11.77 18.79 6.30
CA TRP A 165 10.51 18.05 6.28
C TRP A 165 10.36 17.26 7.58
N ARG A 166 9.17 17.36 8.19
CA ARG A 166 8.86 16.73 9.48
C ARG A 166 7.52 16.03 9.42
N THR A 167 7.45 14.80 9.92
CA THR A 167 6.21 14.01 9.92
C THR A 167 5.77 13.61 11.32
N LEU A 168 4.46 13.48 11.52
CA LEU A 168 3.82 12.90 12.70
C LEU A 168 2.85 11.82 12.21
N VAL A 169 3.22 10.56 12.41
CA VAL A 169 2.52 9.41 11.81
C VAL A 169 1.32 8.97 12.67
N LEU A 170 0.14 8.91 12.07
CA LEU A 170 -1.06 8.32 12.68
C LEU A 170 -1.30 6.88 12.18
N GLN A 171 -0.92 6.61 10.94
CA GLN A 171 -1.00 5.30 10.31
C GLN A 171 0.22 5.10 9.38
N ASP A 172 0.92 3.98 9.55
CA ASP A 172 1.81 3.37 8.55
C ASP A 172 1.42 1.90 8.45
N ARG A 173 0.62 1.59 7.42
CA ARG A 173 -0.07 0.32 7.14
C ARG A 173 -1.06 -0.09 8.24
N VAL A 174 -0.67 0.06 9.50
CA VAL A 174 -1.47 -0.06 10.72
C VAL A 174 -1.52 1.29 11.42
N TRP A 175 -2.62 1.53 12.14
CA TRP A 175 -2.76 2.72 12.97
C TRP A 175 -1.86 2.66 14.19
N ASP A 176 -1.17 3.76 14.51
CA ASP A 176 -0.34 3.85 15.71
C ASP A 176 -1.23 4.08 16.95
N PRO A 177 -1.29 3.12 17.89
CA PRO A 177 -2.22 3.19 19.01
C PRO A 177 -1.91 4.33 19.99
N VAL A 178 -0.67 4.80 20.05
CA VAL A 178 -0.26 5.90 20.94
C VAL A 178 -0.68 7.23 20.33
N ASN A 179 -0.37 7.45 19.05
CA ASN A 179 -0.74 8.68 18.35
C ASN A 179 -2.25 8.76 18.10
N MET A 180 -2.96 7.64 17.94
CA MET A 180 -4.43 7.64 17.96
C MET A 180 -5.02 8.14 19.28
N GLN A 181 -4.37 7.90 20.43
CA GLN A 181 -4.82 8.45 21.71
C GLN A 181 -4.54 9.95 21.83
N LEU A 182 -3.50 10.43 21.14
CA LEU A 182 -3.19 11.87 21.06
C LEU A 182 -4.11 12.61 20.09
N PHE A 183 -4.52 11.95 19.01
CA PHE A 183 -5.35 12.50 17.92
C PHE A 183 -6.65 11.69 17.69
N PRO A 184 -7.47 11.48 18.74
CA PRO A 184 -8.63 10.58 18.64
C PRO A 184 -9.67 11.08 17.65
N LYS A 185 -9.85 12.40 17.49
CA LYS A 185 -10.84 12.94 16.56
C LYS A 185 -10.37 12.77 15.12
N THR A 186 -9.12 13.11 14.83
CA THR A 186 -8.55 12.99 13.49
C THR A 186 -8.58 11.54 13.03
N ALA A 187 -8.17 10.59 13.88
CA ALA A 187 -8.21 9.17 13.56
C ALA A 187 -9.65 8.69 13.27
N ALA A 188 -10.62 9.03 14.13
CA ALA A 188 -12.03 8.69 13.92
C ALA A 188 -12.59 9.28 12.62
N ILE A 189 -12.33 10.56 12.35
CA ILE A 189 -12.79 11.25 11.13
C ILE A 189 -12.27 10.55 9.87
N VAL A 190 -10.97 10.23 9.82
CA VAL A 190 -10.36 9.57 8.66
C VAL A 190 -10.97 8.19 8.43
N GLN A 191 -11.19 7.42 9.51
CA GLN A 191 -11.83 6.11 9.46
C GLN A 191 -13.29 6.19 9.01
N GLU A 192 -14.07 7.12 9.57
CA GLU A 192 -15.48 7.35 9.24
C GLU A 192 -15.69 7.84 7.79
N CYS A 193 -14.73 8.60 7.26
CA CYS A 193 -14.74 9.01 5.85
C CYS A 193 -14.56 7.82 4.88
N GLY A 194 -14.02 6.68 5.36
CA GLY A 194 -13.84 5.47 4.54
C GLY A 194 -12.70 5.57 3.54
N ILE A 195 -11.64 6.31 3.88
CA ILE A 195 -10.46 6.48 3.01
C ILE A 195 -9.71 5.15 2.93
N PRO A 196 -9.40 4.60 1.73
CA PRO A 196 -8.61 3.37 1.58
C PRO A 196 -7.11 3.65 1.81
N SER A 197 -6.81 4.28 2.93
CA SER A 197 -5.49 4.78 3.31
C SER A 197 -4.57 3.64 3.74
N CYS A 198 -3.32 3.69 3.25
CA CYS A 198 -2.22 2.90 3.78
C CYS A 198 -1.38 3.72 4.76
N GLU A 199 -1.27 5.04 4.56
CA GLU A 199 -0.54 5.92 5.47
C GLU A 199 -1.32 7.20 5.70
N VAL A 200 -1.25 7.71 6.93
CA VAL A 200 -1.89 8.96 7.35
C VAL A 200 -0.96 9.65 8.33
N PHE A 201 -0.54 10.87 8.02
CA PHE A 201 0.37 11.62 8.88
C PHE A 201 0.25 13.12 8.68
N PHE A 202 0.54 13.89 9.73
CA PHE A 202 0.74 15.33 9.56
C PHE A 202 2.12 15.56 8.99
N ALA A 203 2.21 16.43 7.98
CA ALA A 203 3.46 16.80 7.38
C ALA A 203 3.67 18.30 7.44
N LYS A 204 4.89 18.72 7.82
CA LYS A 204 5.28 20.11 7.97
C LYS A 204 6.54 20.39 7.17
N GLN A 205 6.46 21.45 6.36
CA GLN A 205 7.59 22.03 5.64
C GLN A 205 8.00 23.36 6.26
N ALA A 206 9.30 23.55 6.50
CA ALA A 206 9.83 24.76 7.10
C ALA A 206 9.70 25.99 6.16
N PRO A 207 9.76 27.23 6.71
CA PRO A 207 9.84 28.46 5.91
C PRO A 207 11.00 28.42 4.92
N ARG A 208 10.82 29.05 3.75
CA ARG A 208 11.89 29.21 2.72
C ARG A 208 12.57 27.90 2.29
N THR A 209 11.81 26.80 2.24
CA THR A 209 12.32 25.48 1.83
C THR A 209 11.47 24.85 0.74
N GLY A 210 12.00 23.81 0.10
CA GLY A 210 11.32 23.06 -0.95
C GLY A 210 11.83 21.62 -1.00
N ILE A 211 11.02 20.73 -1.56
CA ILE A 211 11.44 19.37 -1.89
C ILE A 211 11.73 19.34 -3.39
N LYS A 212 12.92 18.85 -3.77
CA LYS A 212 13.38 18.79 -5.16
C LYS A 212 12.52 17.81 -5.99
N PRO A 213 12.55 17.91 -7.32
CA PRO A 213 11.88 16.95 -8.21
C PRO A 213 12.27 15.50 -7.89
N HIS A 214 11.27 14.64 -7.65
CA HIS A 214 11.41 13.21 -7.34
C HIS A 214 10.10 12.45 -7.64
N THR A 215 10.12 11.13 -7.46
CA THR A 215 8.96 10.23 -7.51
C THR A 215 8.87 9.38 -6.25
N ASP A 216 7.69 8.86 -5.96
CA ASP A 216 7.43 7.87 -4.89
C ASP A 216 7.52 6.42 -5.38
N ASP A 217 8.02 6.22 -6.59
CA ASP A 217 8.36 4.93 -7.19
C ASP A 217 7.20 3.91 -7.35
N THR A 218 5.95 4.31 -7.10
CA THR A 218 4.75 3.49 -7.29
C THR A 218 3.56 4.28 -7.82
N ASN A 219 2.78 3.67 -8.72
CA ASN A 219 1.55 4.26 -9.28
C ASN A 219 0.25 3.69 -8.69
N PHE A 220 0.32 2.59 -7.91
CA PHE A 220 -0.86 1.96 -7.31
C PHE A 220 -1.25 2.59 -5.96
N ILE A 221 -0.46 3.58 -5.49
CA ILE A 221 -0.73 4.44 -4.34
C ILE A 221 -0.79 5.88 -4.83
N LEU A 222 -1.91 6.55 -4.58
CA LEU A 222 -2.08 7.99 -4.78
C LEU A 222 -1.83 8.73 -3.47
N THR A 223 -1.53 10.02 -3.58
CA THR A 223 -1.30 10.90 -2.45
C THR A 223 -2.34 12.01 -2.41
N ALA A 224 -2.83 12.31 -1.21
CA ALA A 224 -3.74 13.40 -0.95
C ALA A 224 -3.26 14.30 0.19
N HIS A 225 -3.38 15.61 0.00
CA HIS A 225 -3.04 16.64 0.98
C HIS A 225 -4.27 17.46 1.34
N LEU A 226 -4.63 17.48 2.63
CA LEU A 226 -5.57 18.45 3.19
C LEU A 226 -4.77 19.63 3.79
N GLY A 227 -4.98 20.85 3.29
CA GLY A 227 -4.38 22.05 3.89
C GLY A 227 -4.92 22.33 5.30
N LEU A 228 -4.05 22.48 6.31
CA LEU A 228 -4.47 22.72 7.70
C LEU A 228 -4.00 24.08 8.25
N ASP A 229 -2.73 24.41 8.05
CA ASP A 229 -2.13 25.71 8.37
C ASP A 229 -1.13 26.03 7.27
N VAL A 230 -1.63 26.68 6.23
CA VAL A 230 -0.92 26.98 4.99
C VAL A 230 -0.86 28.50 4.80
N PRO A 231 0.34 29.06 4.59
CA PRO A 231 0.54 30.39 4.01
C PRO A 231 0.07 30.40 2.54
N GLU A 232 -1.22 30.68 2.33
CA GLU A 232 -1.85 30.65 1.00
C GLU A 232 -1.23 31.67 0.05
N GLY A 233 -1.07 31.30 -1.23
CA GLY A 233 -0.38 32.11 -2.24
C GLY A 233 1.15 32.06 -2.19
N GLU A 234 1.74 31.41 -1.18
CA GLU A 234 3.20 31.30 -1.01
C GLU A 234 3.71 29.84 -0.99
N CYS A 235 2.79 28.86 -1.01
CA CYS A 235 3.10 27.44 -0.96
C CYS A 235 2.53 26.71 -2.17
N ARG A 236 3.40 26.10 -2.98
CA ARG A 236 3.04 25.43 -4.24
C ARG A 236 3.63 24.04 -4.40
N MET A 237 2.94 23.20 -5.16
CA MET A 237 3.39 21.90 -5.61
C MET A 237 3.33 21.83 -7.11
N THR A 238 4.37 21.29 -7.73
CA THR A 238 4.37 20.92 -9.15
C THR A 238 4.29 19.42 -9.23
N VAL A 239 3.35 18.88 -10.01
CA VAL A 239 3.25 17.44 -10.34
C VAL A 239 3.16 17.35 -11.85
N GLY A 240 4.13 16.68 -12.46
CA GLY A 240 4.28 16.70 -13.90
C GLY A 240 4.48 18.13 -14.42
N ASP A 241 3.64 18.54 -15.37
CA ASP A 241 3.72 19.86 -16.01
C ASP A 241 2.82 20.92 -15.35
N GLU A 242 2.04 20.56 -14.32
CA GLU A 242 1.07 21.47 -13.69
C GLU A 242 1.46 21.82 -12.24
N THR A 243 1.37 23.11 -11.91
CA THR A 243 1.59 23.65 -10.56
C THR A 243 0.28 24.06 -9.90
N ARG A 244 0.05 23.63 -8.67
CA ARG A 244 -1.08 24.07 -7.83
C ARG A 244 -0.62 24.58 -6.47
N GLU A 245 -1.45 25.40 -5.85
CA GLU A 245 -1.23 25.92 -4.50
C GLU A 245 -2.07 25.18 -3.48
N TRP A 246 -1.55 25.00 -2.27
CA TRP A 246 -2.37 24.55 -1.16
C TRP A 246 -3.28 25.66 -0.68
N ARG A 247 -4.50 25.30 -0.30
CA ARG A 247 -5.46 26.18 0.40
C ARG A 247 -5.91 25.51 1.69
N ASN A 248 -6.16 26.30 2.73
CA ASN A 248 -6.64 25.77 4.00
C ASN A 248 -8.02 25.14 3.83
N ASN A 249 -8.22 24.00 4.48
CA ASN A 249 -9.43 23.17 4.42
C ASN A 249 -9.74 22.60 3.03
N LYS A 250 -8.78 22.61 2.11
CA LYS A 250 -8.95 22.09 0.76
C LYS A 250 -8.02 20.93 0.46
N MET A 251 -8.55 19.99 -0.31
CA MET A 251 -7.87 18.80 -0.77
C MET A 251 -7.13 19.06 -2.07
N LEU A 252 -5.94 18.48 -2.15
CA LEU A 252 -5.25 18.18 -3.39
C LEU A 252 -5.06 16.66 -3.47
N ILE A 253 -5.34 16.06 -4.63
CA ILE A 253 -5.12 14.63 -4.90
C ILE A 253 -4.27 14.51 -6.16
N PHE A 254 -3.22 13.71 -6.10
CA PHE A 254 -2.20 13.64 -7.14
C PHE A 254 -1.50 12.27 -7.14
N ASP A 255 -0.93 11.93 -8.29
CA ASP A 255 -0.13 10.72 -8.49
C ASP A 255 1.36 11.06 -8.33
N THR A 256 1.98 10.54 -7.26
CA THR A 256 3.40 10.78 -6.97
C THR A 256 4.35 9.88 -7.74
N SER A 257 3.84 9.01 -8.63
CA SER A 257 4.68 8.41 -9.69
C SER A 257 5.01 9.40 -10.81
N PHE A 258 4.29 10.52 -10.93
CA PHE A 258 4.75 11.65 -11.71
C PHE A 258 5.82 12.43 -10.95
N VAL A 259 6.82 12.91 -11.68
CA VAL A 259 7.87 13.76 -11.11
C VAL A 259 7.23 14.98 -10.47
N HIS A 260 7.51 15.19 -9.20
CA HIS A 260 6.89 16.25 -8.43
C HIS A 260 7.87 16.94 -7.47
N SER A 261 7.55 18.19 -7.13
CA SER A 261 8.35 19.04 -6.25
C SER A 261 7.47 20.00 -5.46
N THR A 262 8.00 20.52 -4.36
CA THR A 262 7.27 21.47 -3.51
C THR A 262 8.11 22.70 -3.23
N ALA A 263 7.46 23.84 -3.01
CA ALA A 263 8.08 25.07 -2.51
C ALA A 263 7.18 25.71 -1.44
N ASN A 264 7.81 26.11 -0.34
CA ASN A 264 7.27 27.02 0.67
C ASN A 264 8.13 28.29 0.65
N ASP A 265 7.65 29.28 -0.10
CA ASP A 265 8.34 30.56 -0.22
C ASP A 265 8.01 31.50 0.93
N SER A 266 7.14 31.12 1.86
CA SER A 266 6.75 31.99 2.97
C SER A 266 7.77 31.99 4.11
N ASP A 267 7.61 32.96 5.02
CA ASP A 267 8.33 33.03 6.30
C ASP A 267 7.68 32.18 7.41
N ARG A 268 6.67 31.35 7.07
CA ARG A 268 5.96 30.49 8.02
C ARG A 268 6.02 29.02 7.58
N PRO A 269 5.94 28.07 8.52
CA PRO A 269 5.82 26.67 8.14
C PRO A 269 4.48 26.42 7.46
N ARG A 270 4.44 25.40 6.59
CA ARG A 270 3.22 24.91 5.94
C ARG A 270 2.91 23.52 6.47
N THR A 271 1.68 23.32 6.97
CA THR A 271 1.25 22.04 7.55
C THR A 271 0.03 21.49 6.83
N VAL A 272 0.08 20.20 6.48
CA VAL A 272 -0.99 19.44 5.83
C VAL A 272 -1.27 18.14 6.59
N LEU A 273 -2.47 17.58 6.45
CA LEU A 273 -2.68 16.14 6.66
C LEU A 273 -2.40 15.45 5.32
N LEU A 274 -1.39 14.58 5.30
CA LEU A 274 -1.03 13.77 4.16
C LEU A 274 -1.62 12.37 4.32
N MET A 275 -2.28 11.88 3.27
CA MET A 275 -2.81 10.52 3.20
C MET A 275 -2.29 9.86 1.92
N ARG A 276 -1.66 8.69 2.07
CA ARG A 276 -1.37 7.79 0.94
C ARG A 276 -2.44 6.71 0.92
N PHE A 277 -3.03 6.45 -0.24
CA PHE A 277 -4.18 5.57 -0.38
C PHE A 277 -4.13 4.83 -1.72
N PHE A 278 -4.76 3.65 -1.78
CA PHE A 278 -4.74 2.86 -3.01
C PHE A 278 -5.46 3.56 -4.16
N HIS A 279 -4.87 3.49 -5.36
CA HIS A 279 -5.49 3.97 -6.60
C HIS A 279 -6.90 3.36 -6.77
N PRO A 280 -7.90 4.12 -7.27
CA PRO A 280 -9.29 3.67 -7.35
C PRO A 280 -9.49 2.40 -8.19
N GLU A 281 -8.65 2.18 -9.22
CA GLU A 281 -8.68 0.99 -10.08
C GLU A 281 -7.93 -0.23 -9.52
N VAL A 282 -7.32 -0.12 -8.35
CA VAL A 282 -6.78 -1.28 -7.63
C VAL A 282 -7.94 -1.97 -6.93
N THR A 283 -8.16 -3.24 -7.23
CA THR A 283 -9.28 -4.01 -6.67
C THR A 283 -9.04 -4.37 -5.20
N ALA A 284 -10.09 -4.78 -4.48
CA ALA A 284 -9.96 -5.22 -3.09
C ALA A 284 -9.01 -6.42 -2.92
N ASP A 285 -9.01 -7.37 -3.88
CA ASP A 285 -8.11 -8.51 -3.85
C ASP A 285 -6.64 -8.09 -4.07
N GLU A 286 -6.40 -7.15 -4.99
CA GLU A 286 -5.08 -6.58 -5.22
C GLU A 286 -4.57 -5.75 -4.04
N ARG A 287 -5.44 -4.97 -3.38
CA ARG A 287 -5.06 -4.24 -2.15
C ARG A 287 -4.57 -5.20 -1.06
N ARG A 288 -5.29 -6.31 -0.83
CA ARG A 288 -4.88 -7.33 0.15
C ARG A 288 -3.57 -8.01 -0.24
N ALA A 289 -3.36 -8.26 -1.52
CA ALA A 289 -2.12 -8.82 -2.04
C ALA A 289 -0.92 -7.87 -1.88
N LEU A 290 -1.08 -6.58 -2.17
CA LEU A 290 -0.06 -5.56 -1.95
C LEU A 290 0.28 -5.41 -0.45
N GLN A 291 -0.74 -5.38 0.41
CA GLN A 291 -0.56 -5.38 1.86
C GLN A 291 0.23 -6.58 2.34
N PHE A 292 -0.09 -7.77 1.82
CA PHE A 292 0.66 -8.98 2.13
C PHE A 292 2.14 -8.88 1.72
N ILE A 293 2.45 -8.32 0.54
CA ILE A 293 3.85 -8.07 0.15
C ILE A 293 4.54 -7.19 1.19
N PHE A 294 3.90 -6.10 1.63
CA PHE A 294 4.45 -5.22 2.66
C PHE A 294 4.70 -5.93 3.99
N GLU A 295 3.77 -6.79 4.42
CA GLU A 295 3.90 -7.58 5.64
C GLU A 295 5.05 -8.59 5.54
N VAL A 296 5.23 -9.24 4.38
CA VAL A 296 6.30 -10.22 4.18
C VAL A 296 7.67 -9.55 4.11
N VAL A 297 7.77 -8.34 3.56
CA VAL A 297 9.03 -7.57 3.61
C VAL A 297 9.44 -7.27 5.05
N ASP A 298 8.50 -6.94 5.92
CA ASP A 298 8.76 -6.69 7.35
C ASP A 298 8.97 -8.00 8.13
N ASN A 299 8.30 -9.07 7.74
CA ASN A 299 8.36 -10.38 8.37
C ASN A 299 8.43 -11.51 7.33
N PRO A 300 9.63 -11.86 6.84
CA PRO A 300 9.81 -12.91 5.83
C PRO A 300 9.33 -14.31 6.25
N LEU A 301 9.08 -14.54 7.54
CA LEU A 301 8.53 -15.80 8.04
C LEU A 301 7.08 -16.05 7.59
N LEU A 302 6.37 -15.03 7.11
CA LEU A 302 5.01 -15.16 6.59
C LEU A 302 4.89 -15.98 5.30
N VAL A 303 6.01 -16.30 4.66
CA VAL A 303 6.08 -17.17 3.47
C VAL A 303 7.03 -18.35 3.68
N SER A 304 7.33 -18.71 4.93
CA SER A 304 8.11 -19.91 5.22
C SER A 304 7.33 -21.17 4.82
N ASP A 305 8.04 -22.30 4.71
CA ASP A 305 7.41 -23.55 4.29
C ASP A 305 6.42 -24.10 5.34
N ASP A 306 6.47 -23.55 6.57
CA ASP A 306 5.53 -23.79 7.67
C ASP A 306 4.28 -22.87 7.64
N ASP A 307 4.19 -21.94 6.68
CA ASP A 307 3.01 -21.08 6.52
C ASP A 307 1.76 -21.94 6.30
N PRO A 308 0.75 -21.91 7.19
CA PRO A 308 -0.44 -22.74 7.07
C PRO A 308 -1.18 -22.59 5.75
N ALA A 309 -1.17 -21.41 5.12
CA ALA A 309 -1.82 -21.20 3.83
C ALA A 309 -1.08 -21.94 2.70
N VAL A 310 0.26 -21.89 2.73
CA VAL A 310 1.12 -22.58 1.76
C VAL A 310 1.12 -24.08 2.03
N ALA A 311 1.22 -24.51 3.29
CA ALA A 311 1.17 -25.91 3.70
C ALA A 311 -0.17 -26.56 3.32
N ASN A 312 -1.30 -25.90 3.55
CA ASN A 312 -2.62 -26.41 3.17
C ASN A 312 -2.77 -26.52 1.65
N ALA A 313 -2.27 -25.54 0.89
CA ALA A 313 -2.31 -25.58 -0.57
C ALA A 313 -1.37 -26.66 -1.14
N ASN A 314 -0.18 -26.84 -0.58
CA ASN A 314 0.75 -27.91 -0.93
C ASN A 314 0.16 -29.28 -0.63
N ALA A 315 -0.51 -29.45 0.52
CA ALA A 315 -1.21 -30.68 0.87
C ALA A 315 -2.37 -30.96 -0.11
N ALA A 316 -3.14 -29.94 -0.50
CA ALA A 316 -4.21 -30.07 -1.49
C ALA A 316 -3.67 -30.43 -2.89
N ALA A 317 -2.58 -29.80 -3.32
CA ALA A 317 -1.92 -30.08 -4.59
C ALA A 317 -1.29 -31.49 -4.62
N ALA A 318 -0.63 -31.91 -3.53
CA ALA A 318 -0.09 -33.26 -3.38
C ALA A 318 -1.19 -34.33 -3.38
N ALA A 319 -2.33 -34.05 -2.71
CA ALA A 319 -3.50 -34.92 -2.75
C ALA A 319 -4.09 -35.03 -4.16
N ALA A 320 -4.16 -33.92 -4.92
CA ALA A 320 -4.62 -33.92 -6.31
C ALA A 320 -3.66 -34.68 -7.24
N ALA A 321 -2.35 -34.53 -7.07
CA ALA A 321 -1.33 -35.24 -7.83
C ALA A 321 -1.33 -36.76 -7.53
N ALA A 322 -1.46 -37.13 -6.25
CA ALA A 322 -1.56 -38.53 -5.82
C ALA A 322 -2.85 -39.20 -6.31
N ALA A 323 -3.91 -38.42 -6.57
CA ALA A 323 -5.18 -38.94 -7.08
C ALA A 323 -5.17 -39.30 -8.58
N GLY A 324 -4.09 -38.99 -9.32
CA GLY A 324 -3.90 -39.47 -10.71
C GLY A 324 -5.05 -39.19 -11.68
N LYS A 325 -5.83 -38.13 -11.44
CA LYS A 325 -7.02 -37.80 -12.23
C LYS A 325 -6.84 -36.43 -12.87
N SER A 326 -6.96 -36.37 -14.19
CA SER A 326 -7.30 -35.15 -14.90
C SER A 326 -8.53 -34.54 -14.20
N VAL A 327 -8.37 -33.36 -13.63
CA VAL A 327 -9.49 -32.60 -13.07
C VAL A 327 -10.48 -32.35 -14.22
N PRO A 328 -11.74 -32.83 -14.16
CA PRO A 328 -12.72 -32.39 -15.11
C PRO A 328 -12.89 -30.88 -14.90
N LEU A 329 -12.88 -30.11 -15.99
CA LEU A 329 -13.30 -28.71 -15.96
C LEU A 329 -14.59 -28.61 -15.12
N PRO A 330 -14.67 -27.67 -14.17
CA PRO A 330 -15.89 -27.49 -13.41
C PRO A 330 -17.00 -27.17 -14.40
N VAL A 331 -17.98 -28.07 -14.51
CA VAL A 331 -19.27 -27.70 -15.09
C VAL A 331 -19.82 -26.65 -14.15
N ALA A 332 -19.88 -25.41 -14.61
CA ALA A 332 -20.40 -24.28 -13.85
C ALA A 332 -21.80 -24.63 -13.33
N GLU A 333 -21.91 -24.95 -12.06
CA GLU A 333 -23.19 -24.88 -11.37
C GLU A 333 -23.59 -23.42 -11.35
N ALA A 334 -24.73 -23.12 -11.96
CA ALA A 334 -25.26 -21.77 -12.00
C ALA A 334 -25.52 -21.27 -10.58
N GLU A 335 -24.95 -20.12 -10.22
CA GLU A 335 -25.24 -19.46 -8.95
C GLU A 335 -26.75 -19.25 -8.78
N PRO A 336 -27.32 -19.47 -7.57
CA PRO A 336 -28.71 -19.17 -7.31
C PRO A 336 -28.93 -17.65 -7.39
N LEU A 337 -29.81 -17.23 -8.29
CA LEU A 337 -30.19 -15.83 -8.45
C LEU A 337 -30.95 -15.31 -7.23
N ASN A 338 -30.54 -14.15 -6.74
CA ASN A 338 -31.34 -13.39 -5.79
C ASN A 338 -32.63 -12.90 -6.48
N THR A 339 -33.78 -13.37 -6.01
CA THR A 339 -35.11 -13.02 -6.55
C THR A 339 -35.96 -12.21 -5.58
N GLU A 340 -35.35 -11.70 -4.49
CA GLU A 340 -36.04 -10.81 -3.58
C GLU A 340 -36.48 -9.53 -4.31
N GLY A 341 -37.76 -9.19 -4.17
CA GLY A 341 -38.37 -8.04 -4.83
C GLY A 341 -38.95 -8.27 -6.24
N MET A 342 -38.69 -9.42 -6.89
CA MET A 342 -39.18 -9.67 -8.25
C MET A 342 -40.65 -10.12 -8.30
N THR A 343 -41.42 -9.55 -9.24
CA THR A 343 -42.78 -9.98 -9.55
C THR A 343 -42.79 -11.36 -10.23
N ARG A 344 -43.95 -12.03 -10.21
CA ARG A 344 -44.12 -13.38 -10.78
C ARG A 344 -43.86 -13.41 -12.29
N GLN A 345 -44.07 -12.29 -12.98
CA GLN A 345 -43.87 -12.17 -14.42
C GLN A 345 -42.38 -12.03 -14.77
N GLU A 346 -41.63 -11.27 -13.98
CA GLU A 346 -40.18 -11.10 -14.15
C GLU A 346 -39.42 -12.39 -13.89
N ARG A 347 -39.81 -13.17 -12.87
CA ARG A 347 -39.21 -14.50 -12.62
C ARG A 347 -39.39 -15.45 -13.81
N ARG A 348 -40.59 -15.46 -14.42
CA ARG A 348 -40.89 -16.31 -15.59
C ARG A 348 -40.10 -15.89 -16.84
N GLN A 349 -39.81 -14.60 -16.99
CA GLN A 349 -39.00 -14.10 -18.09
C GLN A 349 -37.53 -14.49 -17.91
N LEU A 350 -37.00 -14.33 -16.69
CA LEU A 350 -35.63 -14.71 -16.33
C LEU A 350 -35.38 -16.21 -16.54
N GLU A 351 -36.31 -17.08 -16.14
CA GLU A 351 -36.23 -18.53 -16.37
C GLU A 351 -36.20 -18.90 -17.87
N ARG A 352 -36.97 -18.19 -18.69
CA ARG A 352 -37.00 -18.41 -20.15
C ARG A 352 -35.68 -18.02 -20.81
N GLU A 353 -35.08 -16.92 -20.36
CA GLU A 353 -33.78 -16.45 -20.86
C GLU A 353 -32.63 -17.37 -20.47
N GLN A 354 -32.65 -17.90 -19.24
CA GLN A 354 -31.67 -18.89 -18.81
C GLN A 354 -31.79 -20.20 -19.59
N LYS A 355 -33.00 -20.71 -19.84
CA LYS A 355 -33.20 -21.90 -20.70
C LYS A 355 -32.69 -21.69 -22.12
N LYS A 356 -32.87 -20.50 -22.70
CA LYS A 356 -32.30 -20.15 -24.01
C LYS A 356 -30.77 -20.10 -23.99
N LYS A 357 -30.16 -19.53 -22.94
CA LYS A 357 -28.70 -19.48 -22.79
C LYS A 357 -28.09 -20.87 -22.58
N ALA A 358 -28.75 -21.74 -21.83
CA ALA A 358 -28.31 -23.12 -21.60
C ALA A 358 -28.36 -23.95 -22.90
N ALA A 359 -29.43 -23.83 -23.69
CA ALA A 359 -29.56 -24.52 -24.97
C ALA A 359 -28.51 -24.10 -26.01
N LYS A 360 -28.01 -22.84 -25.94
CA LYS A 360 -26.98 -22.31 -26.85
C LYS A 360 -25.54 -22.68 -26.45
N ARG A 361 -25.34 -23.27 -25.26
CA ARG A 361 -24.02 -23.74 -24.79
C ARG A 361 -23.77 -25.24 -25.04
N GLN A 362 -24.81 -25.97 -25.46
CA GLN A 362 -24.75 -27.43 -25.68
C GLN A 362 -24.80 -27.84 -27.16
N GLY A 363 -24.89 -26.88 -28.08
CA GLY A 363 -24.71 -27.07 -29.52
C GLY A 363 -23.69 -26.08 -30.03
#